data_AF-A0A4V6IN44-F1
#
_entry.id   AF-A0A4V6IN44-F1
#
_cell.length_a   1.000
_cell.length_b   1.000
_cell.length_c   1.000
_cell.angle_alpha   90.00
_cell.angle_beta   90.00
_cell.angle_gamma   90.00
#
_symmetry.space_group_name_H-M   'P 1'
#
loop_
_entity.id
_entity.type
_entity.pdbx_description
1 polymer ?
#
loop_
_entity_poly.entity_id
_entity_poly.type
_entity_poly.pdbx_seq_one_letter_code
_entity_poly.pdbx_strand_id
1 'polypeptide(L)'
;MPLRSQLFRDDARLQGCLVEDRWHVTPGSAGDYVHRIQVALMQLDGLRIDAGELAAKRYGTSTAAAVLQFKQNRDIVNRAYQTQADDIVGKMTIAALDEEMLEAERSRTITSETHICSFDQKSDFEV
;
A
#
# COMPACT_ATOMS: atom_id res chain seq x y z
N MET A 1 -0.99 18.07 2.87
CA MET A 1 -2.19 17.62 2.13
C MET A 1 -2.64 16.30 2.75
N PRO A 2 -3.93 15.95 2.82
CA PRO A 2 -4.35 14.65 3.35
C PRO A 2 -3.98 13.50 2.40
N LEU A 3 -3.89 12.28 2.94
CA LEU A 3 -3.70 11.06 2.16
C LEU A 3 -4.91 10.82 1.24
N ARG A 4 -4.66 10.34 0.02
CA ARG A 4 -5.63 10.30 -1.09
C ARG A 4 -5.97 8.89 -1.56
N SER A 5 -5.06 7.93 -1.40
CA SER A 5 -5.29 6.53 -1.76
C SER A 5 -6.50 5.97 -1.02
N GLN A 6 -7.25 5.06 -1.64
CA GLN A 6 -8.40 4.43 -1.00
C GLN A 6 -7.99 3.64 0.24
N LEU A 7 -6.77 3.09 0.25
CA LEU A 7 -6.26 2.33 1.37
C LEU A 7 -5.98 3.17 2.62
N PHE A 8 -5.53 4.43 2.45
CA PHE A 8 -5.09 5.26 3.58
C PHE A 8 -6.02 6.44 3.91
N ARG A 9 -6.83 6.92 2.95
CA ARG A 9 -7.68 8.12 3.13
C ARG A 9 -8.60 8.08 4.35
N ASP A 10 -9.13 6.89 4.68
CA ASP A 10 -10.13 6.71 5.74
C ASP A 10 -9.52 6.42 7.12
N ASP A 11 -8.19 6.32 7.23
CA ASP A 11 -7.51 6.03 8.50
C ASP A 11 -6.97 7.32 9.15
N ALA A 12 -7.61 7.75 10.24
CA ALA A 12 -7.23 8.96 10.96
C ALA A 12 -5.81 8.89 11.56
N ARG A 13 -5.32 7.69 11.92
CA ARG A 13 -3.98 7.54 12.49
C ARG A 13 -2.91 7.71 11.42
N LEU A 14 -3.13 7.14 10.23
CA LEU A 14 -2.21 7.32 9.10
C LEU A 14 -2.21 8.77 8.60
N GLN A 15 -3.38 9.42 8.58
CA GLN A 15 -3.47 10.87 8.32
C GLN A 15 -2.64 11.66 9.36
N GLY A 16 -2.72 11.28 10.64
CA GLY A 16 -1.91 11.86 11.71
C GLY A 16 -0.41 11.64 11.53
N CYS A 17 0.01 10.48 11.03
CA CYS A 17 1.40 10.14 10.72
C CYS A 17 2.04 11.08 9.68
N LEU A 18 1.23 11.72 8.84
CA LEU A 18 1.69 12.72 7.88
C LEU A 18 1.93 14.10 8.53
N VAL A 19 1.30 14.38 9.67
CA VAL A 19 1.34 15.70 10.33
C VAL A 19 2.30 15.70 11.52
N GLU A 20 2.25 14.68 12.37
CA GLU A 20 2.99 14.66 13.64
C GLU A 20 3.81 13.37 13.81
N ASP A 21 5.03 13.52 14.32
CA ASP A 21 5.99 12.42 14.43
C ASP A 21 5.60 11.38 15.48
N ARG A 22 4.74 11.75 16.45
CA ARG A 22 4.22 10.80 17.47
C ARG A 22 3.35 9.69 16.89
N TRP A 23 2.83 9.89 15.68
CA TRP A 23 2.00 8.90 15.00
C TRP A 23 2.79 8.02 14.02
N HIS A 24 4.13 8.18 13.96
CA HIS A 24 5.01 7.32 13.19
C HIS A 24 4.85 5.86 13.63
N VAL A 25 4.86 4.96 12.65
CA VAL A 25 4.72 3.53 12.90
C VAL A 25 6.11 2.93 13.02
N THR A 26 6.41 2.41 14.21
CA THR A 26 7.69 1.77 14.54
C THR A 26 7.53 0.26 14.65
N PRO A 27 8.63 -0.51 14.55
CA PRO A 27 8.62 -1.94 14.84
C PRO A 27 8.02 -2.25 16.21
N GLY A 28 7.22 -3.31 16.28
CA GLY A 28 6.46 -3.69 17.47
C GLY A 28 5.05 -3.09 17.54
N SER A 29 4.73 -2.10 16.70
CA SER A 29 3.36 -1.59 16.57
C SER A 29 2.42 -2.67 16.02
N ALA A 30 1.16 -2.67 16.44
CA ALA A 30 0.14 -3.58 15.92
C ALA A 30 -1.21 -2.86 15.75
N GLY A 31 -1.97 -3.26 14.74
CA GLY A 31 -3.32 -2.77 14.46
C GLY A 31 -3.65 -2.67 12.99
N ASP A 32 -4.87 -2.21 12.67
CA ASP A 32 -5.36 -2.13 11.29
C ASP A 32 -4.52 -1.21 10.39
N TYR A 33 -3.95 -0.14 10.96
CA TYR A 33 -3.05 0.77 10.25
C TYR A 33 -1.76 0.06 9.78
N VAL A 34 -1.24 -0.88 10.57
CA VAL A 34 -0.08 -1.71 10.18
C VAL A 34 -0.47 -2.63 9.03
N HIS A 35 -1.63 -3.27 9.13
CA HIS A 35 -2.12 -4.16 8.08
C HIS A 35 -2.29 -3.41 6.74
N ARG A 36 -2.81 -2.19 6.75
CA ARG A 36 -2.90 -1.34 5.55
C ARG A 36 -1.52 -1.07 4.94
N ILE A 37 -0.51 -0.76 5.75
CA ILE A 37 0.88 -0.57 5.27
C ILE A 37 1.42 -1.88 4.67
N GLN A 38 1.23 -3.01 5.35
CA GLN A 38 1.65 -4.32 4.85
C GLN A 38 1.01 -4.63 3.48
N VAL A 39 -0.29 -4.39 3.33
CA VAL A 39 -1.02 -4.57 2.07
C VAL A 39 -0.47 -3.64 0.98
N ALA A 40 -0.16 -2.39 1.30
CA ALA A 40 0.43 -1.46 0.33
C ALA A 40 1.80 -1.93 -0.18
N LEU A 41 2.69 -2.33 0.74
CA LEU A 41 4.01 -2.87 0.40
C LEU A 41 3.92 -4.13 -0.47
N MET A 42 2.96 -5.01 -0.17
CA MET A 42 2.69 -6.20 -0.97
C MET A 42 2.14 -5.84 -2.36
N GLN A 43 1.30 -4.80 -2.49
CA GLN A 43 0.72 -4.42 -3.77
C GLN A 43 1.69 -3.65 -4.68
N LEU A 44 2.55 -2.80 -4.11
CA LEU A 44 3.48 -1.98 -4.88
C LEU A 44 4.71 -2.77 -5.33
N ASP A 45 5.37 -3.44 -4.40
CA ASP A 45 6.66 -4.10 -4.65
C ASP A 45 6.58 -5.63 -4.61
N GLY A 46 5.43 -6.22 -4.31
CA GLY A 46 5.31 -7.68 -4.20
C GLY A 46 6.08 -8.26 -3.01
N LEU A 47 6.36 -7.45 -1.99
CA LEU A 47 7.22 -7.84 -0.87
C LEU A 47 6.57 -8.95 -0.04
N ARG A 48 7.37 -9.96 0.31
CA ARG A 48 6.91 -11.09 1.13
C ARG A 48 6.96 -10.72 2.61
N ILE A 49 5.78 -10.64 3.21
CA ILE A 49 5.60 -10.43 4.64
C ILE A 49 5.17 -11.77 5.26
N ASP A 50 5.70 -12.07 6.43
CA ASP A 50 5.37 -13.30 7.15
C ASP A 50 3.85 -13.38 7.42
N ALA A 51 3.26 -14.54 7.16
CA ALA A 51 1.82 -14.73 7.29
C ALA A 51 1.35 -14.58 8.75
N GLY A 52 2.22 -14.92 9.73
CA GLY A 52 1.95 -14.73 11.15
C GLY A 52 1.93 -13.24 11.53
N GLU A 53 2.85 -12.43 10.98
CA GLU A 53 2.83 -10.97 11.14
C GLU A 53 1.60 -10.33 10.50
N LEU A 54 1.20 -10.81 9.31
CA LEU A 54 0.03 -10.32 8.58
C LEU A 54 -1.27 -10.65 9.32
N ALA A 55 -1.41 -11.88 9.81
CA ALA A 55 -2.56 -12.33 10.58
C ALA A 55 -2.67 -11.61 11.92
N ALA A 56 -1.53 -11.38 12.59
CA ALA A 56 -1.47 -10.62 13.83
C ALA A 56 -1.55 -9.09 13.62
N LYS A 57 -1.54 -8.61 12.36
CA LYS A 57 -1.48 -7.19 12.00
C LYS A 57 -0.37 -6.45 12.75
N ARG A 58 0.77 -7.11 12.90
CA ARG A 58 1.88 -6.65 13.73
C ARG A 58 3.09 -6.32 12.87
N TYR A 59 3.73 -5.22 13.22
CA TYR A 59 4.95 -4.76 12.61
C TYR A 59 6.11 -5.55 13.20
N GLY A 60 6.40 -6.70 12.60
CA GLY A 60 7.56 -7.51 12.98
C GLY A 60 8.75 -7.28 12.07
N THR A 61 9.69 -8.20 12.12
CA THR A 61 10.96 -8.12 11.40
C THR A 61 10.77 -8.25 9.89
N SER A 62 9.78 -9.04 9.43
CA SER A 62 9.54 -9.18 7.99
C SER A 62 8.95 -7.90 7.41
N THR A 63 8.05 -7.24 8.15
CA THR A 63 7.48 -5.94 7.78
C THR A 63 8.53 -4.84 7.79
N ALA A 64 9.43 -4.83 8.79
CA ALA A 64 10.54 -3.89 8.88
C ALA A 64 11.49 -4.01 7.67
N ALA A 65 11.85 -5.24 7.30
CA ALA A 65 12.68 -5.49 6.11
C ALA A 65 11.99 -5.02 4.82
N ALA A 66 10.67 -5.25 4.69
CA ALA A 66 9.89 -4.77 3.56
C ALA A 66 9.91 -3.23 3.45
N VAL A 67 9.72 -2.51 4.56
CA VAL A 67 9.80 -1.04 4.56
C VAL A 67 11.21 -0.54 4.23
N LEU A 68 12.24 -1.20 4.74
CA LEU A 68 13.62 -0.84 4.44
C LEU A 68 13.93 -1.03 2.95
N GLN A 69 13.48 -2.13 2.33
CA GLN A 69 13.60 -2.31 0.87
C GLN A 69 12.81 -1.27 0.09
N PHE A 70 11.56 -0.98 0.48
CA PHE A 70 10.73 0.03 -0.16
C PHE A 70 11.44 1.39 -0.21
N LYS A 71 12.04 1.80 0.91
CA LYS A 71 12.80 3.05 1.01
C LYS A 71 14.09 3.03 0.19
N GLN A 72 14.82 1.92 0.21
CA GLN A 72 16.05 1.77 -0.58
C GLN A 72 15.77 1.88 -2.08
N ASN A 73 14.71 1.24 -2.56
CA ASN A 73 14.32 1.27 -3.97
C ASN A 73 14.00 2.68 -4.47
N ARG A 74 13.49 3.55 -3.58
CA ARG A 74 13.01 4.90 -3.91
C ARG A 74 13.91 6.01 -3.39
N ASP A 75 15.06 5.66 -2.82
CA ASP A 75 16.00 6.57 -2.16
C ASP A 75 15.31 7.52 -1.16
N ILE A 76 14.30 7.02 -0.42
CA ILE A 76 13.55 7.78 0.58
C ILE A 76 14.37 7.82 1.87
N VAL A 77 15.42 8.64 1.85
CA VAL A 77 16.28 8.93 2.99
C VAL A 77 16.19 10.41 3.28
N ASN A 78 15.95 10.77 4.54
CA ASN A 78 16.08 12.15 4.95
C ASN A 78 17.58 12.50 5.05
N ARG A 79 18.21 12.78 3.90
CA ARG A 79 19.65 13.06 3.78
C ARG A 79 20.13 14.22 4.67
N ALA A 80 19.22 15.07 5.14
CA ALA A 80 19.54 16.14 6.09
C ALA A 80 19.79 15.64 7.52
N TYR A 81 19.31 14.44 7.88
CA TYR A 81 19.40 13.90 9.24
C TYR A 81 20.01 12.51 9.30
N GLN A 82 19.83 11.69 8.26
CA GLN A 82 20.23 10.29 8.24
C GLN A 82 20.88 9.93 6.91
N THR A 83 21.92 9.09 6.97
CA THR A 83 22.62 8.54 5.80
C THR A 83 22.13 7.15 5.40
N GLN A 84 21.38 6.46 6.27
CA GLN A 84 20.77 5.17 5.99
C GLN A 84 19.24 5.23 6.10
N ALA A 85 18.57 4.33 5.39
CA ALA A 85 17.12 4.17 5.47
C ALA A 85 16.74 3.45 6.77
N ASP A 86 15.91 4.09 7.61
CA ASP A 86 15.32 3.44 8.79
C ASP A 86 14.19 2.47 8.43
N ASP A 87 13.81 1.61 9.36
CA ASP A 87 12.63 0.75 9.28
C ASP A 87 11.34 1.40 9.84
N ILE A 88 11.36 2.70 10.13
CA ILE A 88 10.22 3.46 10.68
C ILE A 88 9.39 4.09 9.55
N VAL A 89 8.08 3.88 9.56
CA VAL A 89 7.18 4.58 8.62
C VAL A 89 6.86 5.95 9.18
N GLY A 90 7.44 6.98 8.57
CA GLY A 90 7.19 8.37 8.90
C GLY A 90 6.51 9.14 7.77
N LYS A 91 6.48 10.47 7.91
CA LYS A 91 5.84 11.42 6.97
C LYS A 91 6.21 11.19 5.50
N MET A 92 7.51 11.10 5.20
CA MET A 92 7.97 10.90 3.82
C MET A 92 7.54 9.54 3.27
N THR A 93 7.60 8.51 4.10
CA THR A 93 7.26 7.14 3.70
C THR A 93 5.77 6.98 3.46
N ILE A 94 4.92 7.51 4.35
CA ILE A 94 3.46 7.42 4.17
C ILE A 94 2.99 8.26 2.98
N ALA A 95 3.62 9.41 2.73
CA ALA A 95 3.34 10.22 1.55
C ALA A 95 3.69 9.48 0.25
N ALA A 96 4.87 8.86 0.17
CA ALA A 96 5.29 8.09 -1.00
C ALA A 96 4.40 6.85 -1.22
N LEU A 97 4.10 6.11 -0.16
CA LEU A 97 3.17 4.96 -0.22
C LEU A 97 1.80 5.38 -0.73
N ASP A 98 1.28 6.54 -0.29
CA ASP A 98 -0.02 7.04 -0.73
C ASP A 98 -0.04 7.46 -2.19
N GLU A 99 1.01 8.14 -2.65
CA GLU A 99 1.15 8.57 -4.05
C GLU A 99 1.21 7.36 -4.99
N GLU A 100 2.05 6.38 -4.69
CA GLU A 100 2.19 5.19 -5.52
C GLU A 100 0.97 4.27 -5.45
N MET A 101 0.35 4.13 -4.27
CA MET A 101 -0.93 3.41 -4.18
C MET A 101 -2.00 4.10 -5.02
N LEU A 102 -2.07 5.44 -5.00
CA LEU A 102 -3.00 6.20 -5.83
C LEU A 102 -2.73 5.96 -7.33
N GLU A 103 -1.47 5.92 -7.74
CA GLU A 103 -1.10 5.59 -9.13
C GLU A 103 -1.46 4.14 -9.50
N ALA A 104 -1.23 3.19 -8.59
CA ALA A 104 -1.60 1.79 -8.79
C ALA A 104 -3.14 1.61 -8.88
N GLU A 105 -3.90 2.30 -8.03
CA GLU A 105 -5.37 2.30 -8.04
C GLU A 105 -5.92 2.92 -9.35
N ARG A 106 -5.33 4.02 -9.82
CA ARG A 106 -5.68 4.65 -11.09
C ARG A 106 -5.43 3.72 -12.26
N SER A 107 -4.27 3.06 -12.28
CA SER A 107 -3.88 2.11 -13.31
C SER A 107 -4.81 0.90 -13.36
N ARG A 108 -5.27 0.39 -12.21
CA ARG A 108 -6.22 -0.73 -12.13
C ARG A 108 -7.65 -0.40 -12.57
N THR A 109 -8.01 0.88 -12.64
CA THR A 109 -9.35 1.31 -13.04
C THR A 109 -9.56 1.22 -14.57
N ILE A 110 -8.51 0.93 -15.35
CA ILE A 110 -8.60 0.81 -16.82
C ILE A 110 -8.35 -0.64 -17.26
N THR A 111 -9.29 -1.55 -16.99
CA THR A 111 -9.47 -2.77 -17.81
C THR A 111 -10.92 -3.24 -17.71
N SER A 112 -11.84 -2.50 -18.30
CA SER A 112 -13.12 -3.06 -18.75
C SER A 112 -13.15 -2.97 -20.27
N GLU A 113 -12.41 -3.86 -20.94
CA GLU A 113 -12.64 -4.13 -22.35
C GLU A 113 -14.02 -4.79 -22.50
N THR A 114 -14.98 -3.94 -22.84
CA THR A 114 -16.13 -4.21 -23.72
C THR A 114 -16.24 -5.66 -24.20
N HIS A 115 -17.01 -6.47 -23.47
CA HIS A 115 -17.60 -7.69 -24.04
C HIS A 115 -19.07 -7.38 -24.34
N ILE A 116 -19.34 -6.90 -25.56
CA ILE A 116 -20.68 -6.91 -26.13
C ILE A 116 -20.91 -8.32 -26.67
N CYS A 117 -21.55 -9.17 -25.88
CA CYS A 117 -22.04 -10.45 -26.36
C CYS A 117 -23.36 -10.20 -27.10
N SER A 118 -23.31 -10.08 -28.43
CA SER A 118 -24.50 -10.14 -29.29
C SER A 118 -24.87 -11.60 -29.51
N PHE A 119 -25.94 -12.06 -28.87
CA PHE A 119 -26.49 -13.40 -29.05
C PHE A 119 -27.46 -13.38 -30.25
N ASP A 120 -26.96 -13.70 -31.44
CA ASP A 120 -27.79 -13.87 -32.64
C ASP A 120 -28.46 -15.25 -32.59
N GLN A 121 -29.72 -15.27 -32.17
CA GLN A 121 -30.49 -16.50 -32.04
C GLN A 121 -31.32 -16.73 -33.32
N LYS A 122 -30.69 -17.28 -34.37
CA LYS A 122 -31.44 -17.90 -35.48
C LYS A 122 -31.68 -19.37 -35.17
N SER A 123 -32.85 -19.64 -34.61
CA SER A 123 -33.44 -20.98 -34.49
C SER A 123 -34.21 -21.29 -35.77
N ASP A 124 -33.56 -21.96 -36.72
CA ASP A 124 -34.23 -22.67 -37.81
C ASP A 124 -34.10 -24.18 -37.51
N PHE A 125 -35.17 -24.77 -36.99
CA PHE A 125 -35.31 -26.22 -36.84
C PHE A 125 -36.66 -26.61 -37.45
N GLU A 126 -36.59 -27.05 -38.71
CA GLU A 126 -37.68 -27.67 -39.45
C GLU A 126 -37.52 -29.20 -39.36
N VAL A 127 -38.59 -29.88 -38.92
CA VAL A 127 -38.83 -31.33 -39.09
C VAL A 127 -40.27 -31.57 -39.48
#